data_AF-A0A7Y3ETZ1-F1
#
_entry.id   AF-A0A7Y3ETZ1-F1
#
_cell.length_a   1.000
_cell.length_b   1.000
_cell.length_c   1.000
_cell.angle_alpha   90.00
_cell.angle_beta   90.00
_cell.angle_gamma   90.00
#
_symmetry.space_group_name_H-M   'P 1'
#
loop_
_entity.id
_entity.type
_entity.pdbx_description
1 polymer ?
#
loop_
_entity_poly.entity_id
_entity_poly.type
_entity_poly.pdbx_seq_one_letter_code
_entity_poly.pdbx_strand_id
1 'polypeptide(L)'
;MRKLWRLAIVLALLLSACEMQANFIFDFEDDGSGEFSFEMGFDEEMEQLLALGSDGEFEFNTLAEQFNADVPGAQVDEFERDGLRFFGASVPFVDAASLDAEVFGSDSPFRTFDFSIDGDNVTLNADVDTAGAFDTGTIPTDEVPEGFDFDEVFGIHFQVAMPGEVTSHNADRVLPNGLLEWDLPLVDGSALTLQATSDLSGGGFPWTMVLIIGLVVLAALVVAIVMASRRSQPVEALAGAGDAPAPGSWLDTSDSVAPAETVTAEAEPMPLGAASEAADSVETVDVEAVEAADVDPGEAAAELGEPAAEDVVEAAEDLGGDEPQFPPA
;
A
#
# COMPACT_ATOMS: atom_id res chain seq x y z
N MET A 1 30.40 -24.03 -32.46
CA MET A 1 30.41 -24.24 -30.99
C MET A 1 30.77 -22.96 -30.20
N ARG A 2 31.97 -22.38 -30.28
CA ARG A 2 32.32 -21.16 -29.48
C ARG A 2 31.44 -19.91 -29.73
N LYS A 3 30.88 -19.76 -30.95
CA LYS A 3 29.96 -18.65 -31.27
C LYS A 3 28.56 -18.87 -30.70
N LEU A 4 28.07 -20.11 -30.69
CA LEU A 4 26.78 -20.48 -30.11
C LEU A 4 26.80 -20.34 -28.59
N TRP A 5 27.91 -20.69 -27.94
CA TRP A 5 28.09 -20.48 -26.50
C TRP A 5 27.99 -19.00 -26.12
N ARG A 6 28.60 -18.09 -26.88
CA ARG A 6 28.53 -16.65 -26.60
C ARG A 6 27.12 -16.10 -26.78
N LEU A 7 26.42 -16.58 -27.80
CA LEU A 7 25.03 -16.19 -28.04
C LEU A 7 24.10 -16.73 -26.94
N ALA A 8 24.34 -17.95 -26.46
CA ALA A 8 23.61 -18.51 -25.32
C ALA A 8 23.89 -17.76 -24.01
N ILE A 9 25.12 -17.30 -23.75
CA ILE A 9 25.42 -16.47 -22.57
C ILE A 9 24.74 -15.11 -22.67
N VAL A 10 24.81 -14.45 -23.83
CA VAL A 10 24.14 -13.15 -24.01
C VAL A 10 22.63 -13.31 -23.90
N LEU A 11 22.06 -14.37 -24.46
CA LEU A 11 20.64 -14.68 -24.31
C LEU A 11 20.27 -14.97 -22.86
N ALA A 12 21.09 -15.73 -22.12
CA ALA A 12 20.86 -16.00 -20.71
C ALA A 12 20.96 -14.73 -19.84
N LEU A 13 21.87 -13.81 -20.18
CA LEU A 13 21.99 -12.51 -19.50
C LEU A 13 20.84 -11.56 -19.83
N LEU A 14 20.29 -11.65 -21.05
CA LEU A 14 19.10 -10.89 -21.45
C LEU A 14 17.84 -11.43 -20.77
N LEU A 15 17.78 -12.75 -20.52
CA LEU A 15 16.66 -13.37 -19.83
C LEU A 15 16.69 -13.16 -18.30
N SER A 16 17.86 -12.92 -17.71
CA SER A 16 18.00 -12.69 -16.26
C SER A 16 17.81 -11.23 -15.84
N ALA A 17 17.41 -10.36 -16.77
CA ALA A 17 17.23 -8.93 -16.49
C ALA A 17 15.77 -8.56 -16.30
N CYS A 18 14.87 -9.20 -17.05
CA CYS A 18 13.43 -8.92 -17.01
C CYS A 18 12.84 -9.20 -15.63
N GLU A 19 12.60 -8.13 -14.88
CA GLU A 19 11.95 -8.15 -13.59
C GLU A 19 10.70 -7.26 -13.67
N MET A 20 9.55 -7.83 -13.38
CA MET A 20 8.29 -7.11 -13.21
C MET A 20 7.82 -7.27 -11.77
N GLN A 21 7.38 -6.17 -11.17
CA GLN A 21 6.90 -6.18 -9.79
C GLN A 21 5.51 -5.53 -9.71
N ALA A 22 4.54 -6.20 -9.11
CA ALA A 22 3.24 -5.62 -8.78
C ALA A 22 3.06 -5.58 -7.26
N ASN A 23 2.78 -4.40 -6.70
CA ASN A 23 2.50 -4.22 -5.28
C ASN A 23 1.04 -3.79 -5.10
N PHE A 24 0.30 -4.53 -4.29
CA PHE A 24 -1.03 -4.16 -3.80
C PHE A 24 -0.89 -3.69 -2.36
N ILE A 25 -1.03 -2.40 -2.12
CA ILE A 25 -0.71 -1.77 -0.84
C ILE A 25 -2.01 -1.26 -0.21
N PHE A 26 -2.28 -1.68 1.02
CA PHE A 26 -3.39 -1.18 1.83
C PHE A 26 -2.83 -0.43 3.04
N ASP A 27 -3.08 0.86 3.13
CA ASP A 27 -2.74 1.68 4.29
C ASP A 27 -4.00 1.98 5.09
N PHE A 28 -4.18 1.30 6.22
CA PHE A 28 -5.37 1.44 7.06
C PHE A 28 -5.14 2.45 8.19
N GLU A 29 -6.08 3.40 8.33
CA GLU A 29 -6.13 4.33 9.45
C GLU A 29 -6.86 3.73 10.68
N ASP A 30 -6.77 4.41 11.82
CA ASP A 30 -7.33 3.97 13.10
C ASP A 30 -8.86 4.07 13.19
N ASP A 31 -9.50 4.73 12.22
CA ASP A 31 -10.96 4.82 12.08
C ASP A 31 -11.55 3.81 11.08
N GLY A 32 -10.69 3.02 10.43
CA GLY A 32 -11.06 2.01 9.43
C GLY A 32 -11.16 2.52 7.99
N SER A 33 -10.90 3.82 7.78
CA SER A 33 -10.62 4.37 6.46
C SER A 33 -9.17 4.06 6.03
N GLY A 34 -8.78 4.48 4.83
CA GLY A 34 -7.41 4.29 4.37
C GLY A 34 -7.19 4.63 2.92
N GLU A 35 -6.06 4.17 2.39
CA GLU A 35 -5.70 4.28 0.98
C GLU A 35 -5.33 2.90 0.42
N PHE A 36 -5.96 2.54 -0.70
CA PHE A 36 -5.52 1.42 -1.51
C PHE A 36 -4.62 1.95 -2.63
N SER A 37 -3.43 1.38 -2.76
CA SER A 37 -2.51 1.70 -3.85
C SER A 37 -2.14 0.44 -4.63
N PHE A 38 -2.07 0.59 -5.95
CA PHE A 38 -1.57 -0.39 -6.88
C PHE A 38 -0.31 0.15 -7.54
N GLU A 39 0.81 -0.54 -7.42
CA GLU A 39 2.05 -0.17 -8.08
C GLU A 39 2.47 -1.29 -9.05
N MET A 40 2.79 -0.95 -10.30
CA MET A 40 3.35 -1.88 -11.29
C MET A 40 4.69 -1.35 -11.79
N GLY A 41 5.76 -2.06 -11.49
CA GLY A 41 7.15 -1.75 -11.81
C GLY A 41 7.69 -2.59 -12.95
N PHE A 42 8.42 -1.95 -13.85
CA PHE A 42 9.08 -2.56 -14.99
C PHE A 42 10.55 -2.15 -15.04
N ASP A 43 11.41 -3.06 -15.48
CA ASP A 43 12.78 -2.70 -15.88
C ASP A 43 12.81 -2.10 -17.31
N GLU A 44 13.94 -1.52 -17.69
CA GLU A 44 14.12 -0.90 -19.01
C GLU A 44 13.92 -1.91 -20.15
N GLU A 45 14.26 -3.18 -19.94
CA GLU A 45 14.12 -4.26 -20.92
C GLU A 45 12.65 -4.65 -21.14
N MET A 46 11.84 -4.75 -20.09
CA MET A 46 10.41 -5.04 -20.19
C MET A 46 9.67 -3.86 -20.83
N GLU A 47 10.02 -2.62 -20.52
CA GLU A 47 9.47 -1.45 -21.23
C GLU A 47 9.72 -1.54 -22.74
N GLN A 48 10.94 -1.92 -23.15
CA GLN A 48 11.27 -2.12 -24.56
C GLN A 48 10.48 -3.28 -25.18
N LEU A 49 10.27 -4.36 -24.42
CA LEU A 49 9.49 -5.51 -24.89
C LEU A 49 8.01 -5.14 -25.07
N LEU A 50 7.42 -4.40 -24.12
CA LEU A 50 6.05 -3.90 -24.19
C LEU A 50 5.88 -2.93 -25.36
N ALA A 51 6.85 -2.04 -25.57
CA ALA A 51 6.87 -1.12 -26.72
C ALA A 51 6.99 -1.85 -28.08
N LEU A 52 7.48 -3.09 -28.12
CA LEU A 52 7.46 -3.92 -29.34
C LEU A 52 6.11 -4.60 -29.56
N GLY A 53 5.36 -4.85 -28.48
CA GLY A 53 4.03 -5.49 -28.52
C GLY A 53 2.90 -4.52 -28.83
N SER A 54 3.01 -3.26 -28.39
CA SER A 54 2.10 -2.18 -28.79
C SER A 54 2.50 -1.62 -30.15
N ASP A 55 1.53 -1.19 -30.97
CA ASP A 55 1.76 -0.48 -32.25
C ASP A 55 2.42 0.92 -32.07
N GLY A 56 3.10 1.18 -30.93
CA GLY A 56 3.69 2.45 -30.51
C GLY A 56 4.52 2.33 -29.23
N GLU A 57 5.13 3.44 -28.81
CA GLU A 57 5.85 3.54 -27.52
C GLU A 57 4.87 3.29 -26.37
N PHE A 58 5.27 2.46 -25.41
CA PHE A 58 4.50 2.26 -24.17
C PHE A 58 4.50 3.57 -23.39
N GLU A 59 3.38 4.29 -23.38
CA GLU A 59 3.22 5.55 -22.67
C GLU A 59 2.46 5.34 -21.37
N PHE A 60 3.16 5.45 -20.23
CA PHE A 60 2.55 5.42 -18.89
C PHE A 60 1.40 6.43 -18.73
N ASN A 61 1.45 7.56 -19.45
CA ASN A 61 0.36 8.54 -19.47
C ASN A 61 -0.96 7.94 -19.99
N THR A 62 -0.91 7.04 -20.98
CA THR A 62 -2.11 6.38 -21.50
C THR A 62 -2.70 5.43 -20.47
N LEU A 63 -1.86 4.70 -19.72
CA LEU A 63 -2.31 3.89 -18.59
C LEU A 63 -2.93 4.74 -17.48
N ALA A 64 -2.33 5.90 -17.17
CA ALA A 64 -2.88 6.84 -16.20
C ALA A 64 -4.26 7.34 -16.60
N GLU A 65 -4.41 7.74 -17.87
CA GLU A 65 -5.69 8.21 -18.43
C GLU A 65 -6.75 7.10 -18.40
N GLN A 66 -6.37 5.87 -18.76
CA GLN A 66 -7.26 4.72 -18.72
C GLN A 66 -7.69 4.39 -17.28
N PHE A 67 -6.73 4.28 -16.36
CA PHE A 67 -7.02 3.97 -14.96
C PHE A 67 -7.93 5.00 -14.32
N ASN A 68 -7.68 6.30 -14.56
CA ASN A 68 -8.54 7.37 -14.02
C ASN A 68 -9.93 7.40 -14.68
N ALA A 69 -10.06 6.91 -15.93
CA ALA A 69 -11.37 6.75 -16.56
C ALA A 69 -12.17 5.61 -15.92
N ASP A 70 -11.50 4.52 -15.55
CA ASP A 70 -12.11 3.35 -14.91
C ASP A 70 -12.38 3.59 -13.42
N VAL A 71 -11.51 4.32 -12.74
CA VAL A 71 -11.59 4.65 -11.31
C VAL A 71 -11.51 6.18 -11.11
N PRO A 72 -12.63 6.90 -11.25
CA PRO A 72 -12.65 8.35 -11.13
C PRO A 72 -12.15 8.83 -9.77
N GLY A 73 -11.14 9.69 -9.78
CA GLY A 73 -10.56 10.26 -8.55
C GLY A 73 -9.34 9.51 -8.02
N ALA A 74 -8.88 8.49 -8.72
CA ALA A 74 -7.57 7.89 -8.47
C ALA A 74 -6.46 8.93 -8.68
N GLN A 75 -5.48 8.92 -7.78
CA GLN A 75 -4.22 9.63 -7.94
C GLN A 75 -3.25 8.70 -8.66
N VAL A 76 -2.62 9.18 -9.73
CA VAL A 76 -1.68 8.38 -10.50
C VAL A 76 -0.33 9.07 -10.51
N ASP A 77 0.70 8.31 -10.18
CA ASP A 77 2.08 8.77 -10.07
C ASP A 77 3.04 7.81 -10.77
N GLU A 78 4.19 8.36 -11.15
CA GLU A 78 5.28 7.60 -11.74
C GLU A 78 6.54 7.84 -10.91
N PHE A 79 7.25 6.78 -10.55
CA PHE A 79 8.48 6.87 -9.75
C PHE A 79 9.42 5.70 -10.02
N GLU A 80 10.69 5.85 -9.62
CA GLU A 80 11.71 4.81 -9.77
C GLU A 80 12.09 4.25 -8.39
N ARG A 81 12.14 2.92 -8.25
CA ARG A 81 12.52 2.23 -7.02
C ARG A 81 13.29 0.96 -7.36
N ASP A 82 14.44 0.78 -6.74
CA ASP A 82 15.31 -0.41 -6.92
C ASP A 82 15.68 -0.73 -8.39
N GLY A 83 15.70 0.27 -9.27
CA GLY A 83 16.02 0.12 -10.70
C GLY A 83 14.82 -0.24 -11.56
N LEU A 84 13.62 -0.33 -10.99
CA LEU A 84 12.35 -0.47 -11.69
C LEU A 84 11.64 0.88 -11.76
N ARG A 85 11.00 1.15 -12.89
CA ARG A 85 10.10 2.29 -13.07
C ARG A 85 8.67 1.84 -12.80
N PHE A 86 8.07 2.42 -11.77
CA PHE A 86 6.73 2.11 -11.31
C PHE A 86 5.71 3.10 -11.84
N PHE A 87 4.58 2.54 -12.25
CA PHE A 87 3.30 3.21 -12.33
C PHE A 87 2.52 2.91 -11.05
N GLY A 88 2.21 3.95 -10.28
CA GLY A 88 1.39 3.85 -9.08
C GLY A 88 0.03 4.48 -9.29
N ALA A 89 -1.03 3.85 -8.80
CA ALA A 89 -2.35 4.46 -8.68
C ALA A 89 -2.88 4.26 -7.27
N SER A 90 -3.40 5.31 -6.64
CA SER A 90 -3.96 5.27 -5.28
C SER A 90 -5.40 5.80 -5.22
N VAL A 91 -6.21 5.19 -4.36
CA VAL A 91 -7.60 5.55 -4.15
C VAL A 91 -7.87 5.54 -2.64
N PRO A 92 -8.31 6.67 -2.06
CA PRO A 92 -8.75 6.69 -0.67
C PRO A 92 -10.10 5.98 -0.54
N PHE A 93 -10.28 5.26 0.55
CA PHE A 93 -11.55 4.63 0.91
C PHE A 93 -11.98 5.03 2.32
N VAL A 94 -13.29 5.09 2.56
CA VAL A 94 -13.85 5.46 3.87
C VAL A 94 -14.07 4.23 4.74
N ASP A 95 -14.35 3.08 4.13
CA ASP A 95 -14.61 1.83 4.82
C ASP A 95 -14.01 0.67 4.03
N ALA A 96 -13.29 -0.22 4.71
CA ALA A 96 -12.62 -1.34 4.06
C ALA A 96 -13.58 -2.27 3.30
N ALA A 97 -14.87 -2.35 3.67
CA ALA A 97 -15.84 -3.16 2.94
C ALA A 97 -16.28 -2.53 1.62
N SER A 98 -16.03 -1.23 1.38
CA SER A 98 -16.33 -0.59 0.10
C SER A 98 -15.29 -0.92 -0.99
N LEU A 99 -14.06 -1.27 -0.60
CA LEU A 99 -12.97 -1.57 -1.53
C LEU A 99 -13.30 -2.74 -2.47
N ASP A 100 -13.87 -3.82 -1.94
CA ASP A 100 -14.19 -5.01 -2.73
C ASP A 100 -15.15 -4.68 -3.88
N ALA A 101 -16.22 -3.94 -3.59
CA ALA A 101 -17.23 -3.58 -4.58
C ALA A 101 -16.78 -2.49 -5.56
N GLU A 102 -16.01 -1.49 -5.09
CA GLU A 102 -15.66 -0.31 -5.88
C GLU A 102 -14.37 -0.48 -6.69
N VAL A 103 -13.36 -1.13 -6.13
CA VAL A 103 -12.03 -1.27 -6.76
C VAL A 103 -11.91 -2.57 -7.52
N PHE A 104 -12.34 -3.67 -6.90
CA PHE A 104 -12.14 -5.02 -7.46
C PHE A 104 -13.36 -5.52 -8.26
N GLY A 105 -14.56 -5.00 -7.97
CA GLY A 105 -15.77 -5.34 -8.69
C GLY A 105 -16.12 -6.83 -8.59
N SER A 106 -16.60 -7.42 -9.70
CA SER A 106 -16.94 -8.86 -9.74
C SER A 106 -15.72 -9.77 -9.83
N ASP A 107 -14.56 -9.23 -10.16
CA ASP A 107 -13.34 -9.98 -10.46
C ASP A 107 -12.33 -9.90 -9.31
N SER A 108 -12.86 -9.82 -8.08
CA SER A 108 -12.03 -9.70 -6.88
C SER A 108 -11.09 -10.89 -6.70
N PRO A 109 -9.79 -10.64 -6.45
CA PRO A 109 -8.85 -11.69 -6.12
C PRO A 109 -9.11 -12.27 -4.72
N PHE A 110 -9.96 -11.62 -3.92
CA PHE A 110 -10.28 -12.03 -2.55
C PHE A 110 -11.53 -12.89 -2.52
N ARG A 111 -11.44 -14.06 -1.90
CA ARG A 111 -12.62 -14.85 -1.49
C ARG A 111 -13.27 -14.27 -0.24
N THR A 112 -12.44 -13.75 0.66
CA THR A 112 -12.83 -13.06 1.89
C THR A 112 -11.86 -11.91 2.10
N PHE A 113 -12.38 -10.77 2.55
CA PHE A 113 -11.59 -9.63 2.95
C PHE A 113 -12.28 -8.98 4.16
N ASP A 114 -11.83 -9.37 5.35
CA ASP A 114 -12.39 -8.96 6.62
C ASP A 114 -11.37 -8.10 7.38
N PHE A 115 -11.59 -6.79 7.33
CA PHE A 115 -10.91 -5.83 8.20
C PHE A 115 -11.88 -5.36 9.28
N SER A 116 -11.46 -5.40 10.55
CA SER A 116 -12.32 -5.04 11.68
C SER A 116 -11.55 -4.37 12.81
N ILE A 117 -12.21 -3.40 13.46
CA ILE A 117 -11.73 -2.69 14.64
C ILE A 117 -12.69 -2.99 15.80
N ASP A 118 -12.22 -3.65 16.85
CA ASP A 118 -12.97 -3.93 18.09
C ASP A 118 -12.24 -3.31 19.30
N GLY A 119 -12.64 -2.08 19.64
CA GLY A 119 -12.00 -1.27 20.67
C GLY A 119 -10.58 -0.90 20.23
N ASP A 120 -9.58 -1.37 20.99
CA ASP A 120 -8.16 -1.14 20.69
C ASP A 120 -7.57 -2.25 19.78
N ASN A 121 -8.32 -3.31 19.47
CA ASN A 121 -7.81 -4.43 18.66
C ASN A 121 -8.23 -4.26 17.20
N VAL A 122 -7.27 -4.32 16.28
CA VAL A 122 -7.51 -4.31 14.84
C VAL A 122 -7.12 -5.66 14.28
N THR A 123 -7.99 -6.24 13.44
CA THR A 123 -7.77 -7.55 12.84
C THR A 123 -8.01 -7.48 11.35
N LEU A 124 -7.07 -8.02 10.58
CA LEU A 124 -7.19 -8.30 9.16
C LEU A 124 -7.20 -9.83 8.98
N ASN A 125 -8.20 -10.33 8.28
CA ASN A 125 -8.21 -11.68 7.71
C ASN A 125 -8.64 -11.57 6.25
N ALA A 126 -7.82 -12.07 5.32
CA ALA A 126 -8.21 -12.14 3.92
C ALA A 126 -7.78 -13.48 3.33
N ASP A 127 -8.62 -14.07 2.49
CA ASP A 127 -8.30 -15.25 1.70
C ASP A 127 -8.18 -14.84 0.24
N VAL A 128 -6.99 -14.98 -0.34
CA VAL A 128 -6.71 -14.66 -1.74
C VAL A 128 -6.77 -15.93 -2.58
N ASP A 129 -7.45 -15.84 -3.72
CA ASP A 129 -7.49 -16.89 -4.74
C ASP A 129 -6.66 -16.47 -5.95
N THR A 130 -5.36 -16.77 -5.90
CA THR A 130 -4.43 -16.39 -6.98
C THR A 130 -4.72 -17.11 -8.30
N ALA A 131 -5.42 -18.25 -8.27
CA ALA A 131 -5.79 -18.99 -9.47
C ALA A 131 -6.83 -18.24 -10.34
N GLY A 132 -7.77 -17.55 -9.70
CA GLY A 132 -8.85 -16.81 -10.40
C GLY A 132 -8.51 -15.34 -10.65
N ALA A 133 -7.79 -14.72 -9.72
CA ALA A 133 -7.41 -13.31 -9.73
C ALA A 133 -6.66 -12.86 -10.99
N PHE A 134 -5.78 -13.72 -11.50
CA PHE A 134 -4.86 -13.39 -12.58
C PHE A 134 -5.23 -14.06 -13.91
N ASP A 135 -6.39 -14.71 -13.99
CA ASP A 135 -6.98 -15.20 -15.24
C ASP A 135 -7.55 -14.03 -16.06
N THR A 136 -6.70 -13.06 -16.37
CA THR A 136 -7.03 -11.89 -17.18
C THR A 136 -7.25 -12.24 -18.65
N GLY A 137 -7.28 -13.53 -19.02
CA GLY A 137 -7.42 -14.02 -20.39
C GLY A 137 -6.33 -13.55 -21.37
N THR A 138 -5.34 -12.80 -20.88
CA THR A 138 -4.37 -12.06 -21.69
C THR A 138 -3.04 -12.81 -21.77
N ILE A 139 -2.74 -13.65 -20.78
CA ILE A 139 -1.58 -14.56 -20.81
C ILE A 139 -2.10 -15.99 -20.79
N PRO A 140 -2.20 -16.67 -21.94
CA PRO A 140 -2.55 -18.08 -21.97
C PRO A 140 -1.46 -18.87 -21.24
N THR A 141 -1.76 -19.31 -20.03
CA THR A 141 -0.88 -20.14 -19.19
C THR A 141 -0.51 -21.46 -19.87
N ASP A 142 -1.33 -21.90 -20.83
CA ASP A 142 -1.09 -23.06 -21.69
C ASP A 142 0.07 -22.88 -22.70
N GLU A 143 0.47 -21.64 -23.02
CA GLU A 143 1.53 -21.33 -23.99
C GLU A 143 2.89 -21.08 -23.34
N VAL A 144 2.96 -21.20 -22.02
CA VAL A 144 4.17 -21.00 -21.25
C VAL A 144 5.13 -22.16 -21.53
N PRO A 145 6.36 -21.89 -21.99
CA PRO A 145 7.35 -22.93 -22.19
C PRO A 145 7.62 -23.70 -20.88
N GLU A 146 7.59 -25.03 -20.94
CA GLU A 146 7.97 -25.88 -19.80
C GLU A 146 9.35 -25.46 -19.25
N GLY A 147 9.38 -25.03 -17.99
CA GLY A 147 10.61 -24.57 -17.30
C GLY A 147 10.82 -23.06 -17.27
N PHE A 148 9.87 -22.26 -17.76
CA PHE A 148 9.79 -20.84 -17.41
C PHE A 148 9.16 -20.70 -16.02
N ASP A 149 9.87 -20.06 -15.11
CA ASP A 149 9.41 -19.82 -13.74
C ASP A 149 8.83 -18.39 -13.68
N PHE A 150 7.50 -18.27 -13.70
CA PHE A 150 6.86 -16.95 -13.63
C PHE A 150 7.14 -16.26 -12.31
N ASP A 151 7.24 -17.02 -11.21
CA ASP A 151 7.46 -16.47 -9.89
C ASP A 151 8.88 -15.83 -9.79
N GLU A 152 9.82 -16.20 -10.66
CA GLU A 152 11.16 -15.58 -10.75
C GLU A 152 11.13 -14.24 -11.52
N VAL A 153 10.21 -14.07 -12.46
CA VAL A 153 10.15 -12.91 -13.37
C VAL A 153 9.09 -11.89 -12.94
N PHE A 154 8.02 -12.35 -12.29
CA PHE A 154 6.88 -11.55 -11.85
C PHE A 154 6.73 -11.67 -10.34
N GLY A 155 7.19 -10.66 -9.61
CA GLY A 155 6.95 -10.53 -8.19
C GLY A 155 5.60 -9.88 -7.95
N ILE A 156 4.67 -10.58 -7.28
CA ILE A 156 3.44 -9.96 -6.80
C ILE A 156 3.45 -9.93 -5.28
N HIS A 157 3.32 -8.73 -4.73
CA HIS A 157 3.37 -8.48 -3.30
C HIS A 157 2.05 -7.90 -2.83
N PHE A 158 1.49 -8.49 -1.79
CA PHE A 158 0.40 -7.90 -1.03
C PHE A 158 0.99 -7.26 0.22
N GLN A 159 0.78 -5.97 0.40
CA GLN A 159 1.37 -5.17 1.45
C GLN A 159 0.30 -4.47 2.28
N VAL A 160 0.45 -4.49 3.60
CA VAL A 160 -0.51 -3.86 4.53
C VAL A 160 0.22 -3.05 5.59
N ALA A 161 -0.17 -1.78 5.72
CA ALA A 161 0.08 -0.99 6.90
C ALA A 161 -1.11 -1.15 7.86
N MET A 162 -0.86 -1.80 9.00
CA MET A 162 -1.86 -1.91 10.06
C MET A 162 -1.75 -0.71 11.01
N PRO A 163 -2.86 -0.13 11.47
CA PRO A 163 -2.82 0.92 12.47
C PRO A 163 -2.40 0.34 13.83
N GLY A 164 -1.64 1.10 14.60
CA GLY A 164 -1.15 0.67 15.92
C GLY A 164 0.07 -0.26 15.89
N GLU A 165 0.31 -0.99 16.98
CA GLU A 165 1.42 -1.94 17.08
C GLU A 165 0.97 -3.33 16.62
N VAL A 166 1.58 -3.88 15.57
CA VAL A 166 1.30 -5.26 15.11
C VAL A 166 1.73 -6.25 16.20
N THR A 167 0.76 -7.00 16.73
CA THR A 167 0.97 -8.00 17.80
C THR A 167 1.13 -9.43 17.27
N SER A 168 0.51 -9.73 16.12
CA SER A 168 0.58 -11.03 15.45
C SER A 168 0.39 -10.86 13.95
N HIS A 169 1.13 -11.61 13.14
CA HIS A 169 0.94 -11.68 11.69
C HIS A 169 1.47 -13.00 11.13
N ASN A 170 1.04 -13.35 9.93
CA ASN A 170 1.64 -14.44 9.14
C ASN A 170 2.32 -13.96 7.84
N ALA A 171 2.60 -12.65 7.72
CA ALA A 171 3.36 -12.07 6.62
C ALA A 171 4.73 -12.75 6.42
N ASP A 172 5.13 -12.91 5.16
CA ASP A 172 6.43 -13.48 4.79
C ASP A 172 7.57 -12.55 5.23
N ARG A 173 7.33 -11.23 5.13
CA ARG A 173 8.28 -10.19 5.49
C ARG A 173 7.61 -9.04 6.24
N VAL A 174 8.41 -8.36 7.06
CA VAL A 174 8.06 -7.07 7.68
C VAL A 174 9.09 -6.06 7.20
N LEU A 175 8.64 -5.06 6.46
CA LEU A 175 9.48 -4.03 5.87
C LEU A 175 9.98 -3.03 6.93
N PRO A 176 11.06 -2.27 6.68
CA PRO A 176 11.63 -1.34 7.65
C PRO A 176 10.67 -0.23 8.14
N ASN A 177 9.65 0.09 7.35
CA ASN A 177 8.58 1.04 7.68
C ASN A 177 7.43 0.41 8.49
N GLY A 178 7.46 -0.90 8.77
CA GLY A 178 6.41 -1.61 9.48
C GLY A 178 5.32 -2.21 8.59
N LEU A 179 5.40 -2.05 7.26
CA LEU A 179 4.50 -2.74 6.33
C LEU A 179 4.70 -4.25 6.44
N LEU A 180 3.58 -4.96 6.52
CA LEU A 180 3.52 -6.41 6.41
C LEU A 180 3.45 -6.78 4.92
N GLU A 181 4.27 -7.71 4.47
CA GLU A 181 4.33 -8.12 3.07
C GLU A 181 4.17 -9.63 2.92
N TRP A 182 3.32 -10.03 1.98
CA TRP A 182 3.11 -11.41 1.56
C TRP A 182 3.44 -11.54 0.08
N ASP A 183 4.13 -12.64 -0.27
CA ASP A 183 4.41 -12.99 -1.66
C ASP A 183 3.24 -13.83 -2.20
N LEU A 184 2.61 -13.38 -3.28
CA LEU A 184 1.47 -14.08 -3.89
C LEU A 184 1.98 -15.04 -4.98
N PRO A 185 1.85 -16.37 -4.82
CA PRO A 185 2.29 -17.32 -5.84
C PRO A 185 1.31 -17.31 -7.02
N LEU A 186 1.84 -17.18 -8.23
CA LEU A 186 1.04 -17.12 -9.46
C LEU A 186 0.74 -18.52 -10.03
N VAL A 187 1.70 -19.43 -9.93
CA VAL A 187 1.70 -20.65 -10.75
C VAL A 187 0.96 -21.83 -10.10
N ASP A 188 0.93 -21.91 -8.78
CA ASP A 188 0.39 -23.07 -8.08
C ASP A 188 -1.12 -22.99 -7.79
N GLY A 189 -1.71 -21.80 -7.99
CA GLY A 189 -3.13 -21.53 -7.72
C GLY A 189 -3.52 -21.77 -6.26
N SER A 190 -2.54 -21.71 -5.35
CA SER A 190 -2.77 -21.94 -3.93
C SER A 190 -3.58 -20.78 -3.35
N ALA A 191 -4.64 -21.12 -2.62
CA ALA A 191 -5.32 -20.13 -1.79
C ALA A 191 -4.36 -19.69 -0.67
N LEU A 192 -4.16 -18.39 -0.51
CA LEU A 192 -3.33 -17.81 0.53
C LEU A 192 -4.21 -17.11 1.56
N THR A 193 -4.05 -17.46 2.84
CA THR A 193 -4.72 -16.76 3.94
C THR A 193 -3.75 -15.73 4.53
N LEU A 194 -4.15 -14.47 4.50
CA LEU A 194 -3.46 -13.31 5.04
C LEU A 194 -4.06 -12.98 6.42
N GLN A 195 -3.24 -12.92 7.47
CA GLN A 195 -3.70 -12.60 8.82
C GLN A 195 -2.77 -11.63 9.50
N ALA A 196 -3.35 -10.58 10.09
CA ALA A 196 -2.65 -9.65 10.95
C ALA A 196 -3.56 -9.18 12.09
N THR A 197 -2.96 -8.91 13.24
CA THR A 197 -3.62 -8.30 14.39
C THR A 197 -2.72 -7.21 14.95
N SER A 198 -3.28 -6.04 15.24
CA SER A 198 -2.60 -4.93 15.88
C SER A 198 -3.38 -4.38 17.06
N ASP A 199 -2.67 -3.67 17.93
CA ASP A 199 -3.21 -3.01 19.12
C ASP A 199 -2.97 -1.50 19.01
N LEU A 200 -4.05 -0.72 18.95
CA LEU A 200 -4.03 0.76 18.89
C LEU A 200 -3.52 1.37 20.20
N SER A 201 -3.70 0.68 21.33
CA SER A 201 -3.21 1.12 22.64
C SER A 201 -1.70 0.93 22.80
N GLY A 202 -1.10 0.04 22.00
CA GLY A 202 0.34 -0.26 21.95
C GLY A 202 1.20 0.91 21.46
N GLY A 203 0.62 1.86 20.71
CA GLY A 203 1.25 3.12 20.29
C GLY A 203 1.56 4.11 21.43
N GLY A 204 1.33 3.71 22.69
CA GLY A 204 1.69 4.49 23.85
C GLY A 204 3.18 4.78 23.90
N PHE A 205 3.55 6.04 23.66
CA PHE A 205 4.84 6.66 24.00
C PHE A 205 5.53 5.87 25.11
N PRO A 206 6.71 5.25 24.88
CA PRO A 206 7.21 4.15 25.71
C PRO A 206 7.38 4.65 27.14
N TRP A 207 6.35 4.44 27.97
CA TRP A 207 6.30 4.97 29.33
C TRP A 207 7.42 4.38 30.18
N THR A 208 7.89 3.20 29.79
CA THR A 208 9.12 2.57 30.29
C THR A 208 10.34 3.44 30.02
N MET A 209 10.51 3.99 28.81
CA MET A 209 11.59 4.92 28.46
C MET A 209 11.47 6.25 29.21
N VAL A 210 10.25 6.78 29.37
CA VAL A 210 9.99 7.97 30.20
C VAL A 210 10.34 7.73 31.67
N LEU A 211 9.99 6.56 32.21
CA LEU A 211 10.34 6.16 33.57
C LEU A 211 11.86 6.03 33.73
N ILE A 212 12.55 5.44 32.76
CA ILE A 212 14.02 5.31 32.77
C ILE A 212 14.67 6.69 32.71
N ILE A 213 14.27 7.56 31.78
CA ILE A 213 14.79 8.92 31.65
C ILE A 213 14.50 9.71 32.93
N GLY A 214 13.28 9.63 33.46
CA GLY A 214 12.87 10.28 34.70
C GLY A 214 13.72 9.81 35.90
N LEU A 215 14.02 8.52 36.00
CA LEU A 215 14.87 7.94 37.04
C LEU A 215 16.33 8.41 36.90
N VAL A 216 16.86 8.46 35.68
CA VAL A 216 18.22 8.95 35.40
C VAL A 216 18.35 10.44 35.75
N VAL A 217 17.36 11.26 35.37
CA VAL A 217 17.33 12.69 35.71
C VAL A 217 17.23 12.88 37.23
N LEU A 218 16.38 12.10 37.91
CA LEU A 218 16.26 12.15 39.37
C LEU A 218 17.58 11.77 40.06
N ALA A 219 18.24 10.70 39.61
CA ALA A 219 19.54 10.27 40.14
C ALA A 219 20.62 11.34 39.93
N ALA A 220 20.67 11.96 38.73
CA ALA A 220 21.58 13.06 38.45
C ALA A 220 21.33 14.28 39.35
N LEU A 221 20.06 14.61 39.62
CA LEU A 221 19.67 15.69 40.53
C LEU A 221 20.11 15.39 41.97
N VAL A 222 19.93 14.16 42.45
CA VAL A 222 20.41 13.74 43.78
C VAL A 222 21.93 13.86 43.88
N VAL A 223 22.67 13.40 42.85
CA VAL A 223 24.13 13.54 42.81
C VAL A 223 24.56 15.00 42.82
N ALA A 224 23.89 15.86 42.04
CA ALA A 224 24.16 17.29 42.00
C ALA A 224 23.93 17.97 43.36
N ILE A 225 22.83 17.64 44.05
CA ILE A 225 22.53 18.16 45.41
C ILE A 225 23.55 17.66 46.44
N VAL A 226 23.96 16.39 46.36
CA VAL A 226 25.00 15.82 47.25
C VAL A 226 26.36 16.49 46.99
N MET A 227 26.71 16.78 45.74
CA MET A 227 27.94 17.49 45.41
C MET A 227 27.89 18.97 45.84
N ALA A 228 26.75 19.65 45.66
CA ALA A 228 26.57 21.04 46.08
C ALA A 228 26.62 21.18 47.61
N SER A 229 25.96 20.29 48.35
CA SER A 229 25.99 20.30 49.83
C SER A 229 27.38 19.99 50.40
N ARG A 230 28.21 19.22 49.69
CA ARG A 230 29.61 18.95 50.09
C ARG A 230 30.56 20.14 49.89
N ARG A 231 30.26 21.07 48.98
CA ARG A 231 31.12 22.25 48.72
C ARG A 231 30.94 23.37 49.75
N SER A 232 29.89 23.34 50.56
CA SER A 232 29.63 24.36 51.58
C SER A 232 30.37 24.11 52.89
N GLN A 233 31.62 23.59 52.85
CA GLN A 233 32.48 23.76 54.02
C GLN A 233 32.93 25.22 54.08
N PRO A 234 32.60 25.96 55.15
CA PRO A 234 32.96 27.36 55.28
C PRO A 234 34.48 27.47 55.29
N VAL A 235 35.05 28.02 54.22
CA VAL A 235 36.43 28.51 54.21
C VAL A 235 36.43 29.71 55.12
N GLU A 236 36.92 29.50 56.34
CA GLU A 236 37.18 30.55 57.31
C GLU A 236 38.09 31.59 56.67
N ALA A 237 37.53 32.79 56.48
CA ALA A 237 38.12 33.87 55.73
C ALA A 237 39.41 34.37 56.38
N LEU A 238 40.55 34.06 55.76
CA LEU A 238 41.81 34.74 56.03
C LEU A 238 41.83 36.04 55.21
N ALA A 239 41.40 37.11 55.88
CA ALA A 239 41.55 38.48 55.44
C ALA A 239 43.04 38.83 55.30
N GLY A 240 43.44 39.23 54.09
CA GLY A 240 44.77 39.75 53.80
C GLY A 240 44.68 40.72 52.64
N ALA A 241 44.54 42.01 52.97
CA ALA A 241 44.56 43.14 52.06
C ALA A 241 45.89 43.27 51.31
N GLY A 242 45.86 43.76 50.07
CA GLY A 242 47.06 44.13 49.33
C GLY A 242 46.80 44.62 47.92
N ASP A 243 46.53 45.92 47.83
CA ASP A 243 46.78 46.89 46.75
C ASP A 243 46.92 46.50 45.27
N ALA A 244 46.29 47.36 44.46
CA ALA A 244 46.44 47.48 43.00
C ALA A 244 47.86 47.91 42.59
N PRO A 245 48.25 47.73 41.31
CA PRO A 245 48.00 48.83 40.34
C PRO A 245 47.68 48.38 38.90
N ALA A 246 46.99 49.25 38.16
CA ALA A 246 46.97 49.28 36.68
C ALA A 246 48.20 50.06 36.15
N PRO A 247 48.48 50.23 34.83
CA PRO A 247 47.82 49.73 33.61
C PRO A 247 48.80 49.19 32.50
N GLY A 248 48.26 48.73 31.37
CA GLY A 248 48.99 48.54 30.09
C GLY A 248 48.47 47.33 29.31
N SER A 249 47.54 47.50 28.36
CA SER A 249 47.78 47.64 26.90
C SER A 249 48.84 46.68 26.36
N TRP A 250 48.45 45.80 25.43
CA TRP A 250 48.98 45.68 24.05
C TRP A 250 48.51 44.34 23.44
N LEU A 251 48.01 44.44 22.20
CA LEU A 251 47.91 43.40 21.15
C LEU A 251 46.77 42.39 21.34
N ASP A 252 45.69 42.46 20.55
CA ASP A 252 45.61 42.21 19.09
C ASP A 252 45.94 40.75 18.74
N THR A 253 44.88 39.96 18.54
CA THR A 253 44.82 39.07 17.38
C THR A 253 43.37 38.68 17.14
N SER A 254 42.86 39.20 16.03
CA SER A 254 41.74 38.71 15.25
C SER A 254 41.66 37.18 15.23
N ASP A 255 40.48 36.63 15.49
CA ASP A 255 40.04 35.49 14.69
C ASP A 255 38.53 35.59 14.44
N SER A 256 38.23 35.44 13.15
CA SER A 256 37.00 35.80 12.48
C SER A 256 36.24 34.50 12.24
N VAL A 257 35.25 34.20 13.07
CA VAL A 257 34.29 33.12 12.81
C VAL A 257 32.99 33.75 12.34
N ALA A 258 32.68 33.50 11.08
CA ALA A 258 31.50 33.98 10.37
C ALA A 258 30.20 33.57 11.08
N PRO A 259 29.16 34.43 11.12
CA PRO A 259 27.83 34.00 11.47
C PRO A 259 27.25 33.18 10.32
N ALA A 260 26.75 31.98 10.65
CA ALA A 260 25.90 31.20 9.77
C ALA A 260 24.65 32.05 9.44
N GLU A 261 24.41 32.24 8.14
CA GLU A 261 23.21 32.89 7.64
C GLU A 261 22.00 32.02 7.98
N THR A 262 21.17 32.50 8.90
CA THR A 262 19.82 32.00 9.11
C THR A 262 19.00 32.43 7.89
N VAL A 263 18.79 31.51 6.95
CA VAL A 263 17.82 31.67 5.87
C VAL A 263 16.43 31.54 6.49
N THR A 264 15.84 32.67 6.86
CA THR A 264 14.40 32.77 7.13
C THR A 264 13.69 32.69 5.78
N ALA A 265 13.14 31.52 5.45
CA ALA A 265 12.19 31.39 4.36
C ALA A 265 10.89 32.11 4.76
N GLU A 266 10.77 33.36 4.32
CA GLU A 266 9.51 34.11 4.32
C GLU A 266 8.61 33.47 3.26
N ALA A 267 7.69 32.62 3.70
CA ALA A 267 6.64 32.07 2.85
C ALA A 267 5.71 33.21 2.45
N GLU A 268 5.84 33.70 1.22
CA GLU A 268 4.83 34.56 0.60
C GLU A 268 3.50 33.78 0.50
N PRO A 269 2.38 34.29 1.03
CA PRO A 269 1.09 33.66 0.85
C PRO A 269 0.72 33.74 -0.64
N MET A 270 0.55 32.57 -1.27
CA MET A 270 0.02 32.50 -2.62
C MET A 270 -1.34 33.22 -2.69
N PRO A 271 -1.62 33.97 -3.78
CA PRO A 271 -2.93 34.56 -3.98
C PRO A 271 -3.95 33.45 -4.19
N LEU A 272 -4.93 33.37 -3.29
CA LEU A 272 -6.19 32.67 -3.48
C LEU A 272 -6.81 33.13 -4.81
N GLY A 273 -6.59 32.31 -5.85
CA GLY A 273 -7.31 32.41 -7.11
C GLY A 273 -8.80 32.20 -6.83
N ALA A 274 -9.58 33.17 -7.29
CA ALA A 274 -11.02 33.21 -7.15
C ALA A 274 -11.66 31.90 -7.61
N ALA A 275 -12.36 31.23 -6.69
CA ALA A 275 -13.36 30.24 -7.03
C ALA A 275 -14.43 30.94 -7.88
N SER A 276 -14.47 30.56 -9.16
CA SER A 276 -15.50 30.98 -10.09
C SER A 276 -16.83 30.36 -9.65
N GLU A 277 -17.77 31.22 -9.28
CA GLU A 277 -19.20 30.91 -9.26
C GLU A 277 -19.62 30.31 -10.61
N ALA A 278 -20.02 29.05 -10.59
CA ALA A 278 -20.88 28.45 -11.60
C ALA A 278 -21.81 27.47 -10.87
N ALA A 279 -22.75 28.03 -10.10
CA ALA A 279 -23.95 27.31 -9.69
C ALA A 279 -24.88 27.25 -10.89
N ASP A 280 -24.85 26.14 -11.62
CA ASP A 280 -25.87 25.80 -12.60
C ASP A 280 -26.77 24.70 -12.01
N SER A 281 -27.94 25.15 -11.55
CA SER A 281 -29.24 24.51 -11.77
C SER A 281 -29.29 22.98 -11.82
N VAL A 282 -29.24 22.29 -10.66
CA VAL A 282 -29.74 20.91 -10.57
C VAL A 282 -31.25 20.97 -10.35
N GLU A 283 -31.97 20.58 -11.39
CA GLU A 283 -33.40 20.36 -11.44
C GLU A 283 -33.78 19.23 -10.47
N THR A 284 -34.54 19.56 -9.42
CA THR A 284 -35.11 18.58 -8.49
C THR A 284 -36.16 17.76 -9.23
N VAL A 285 -35.86 16.49 -9.49
CA VAL A 285 -36.85 15.51 -9.93
C VAL A 285 -37.68 15.10 -8.70
N ASP A 286 -38.94 15.52 -8.69
CA ASP A 286 -39.98 14.98 -7.79
C ASP A 286 -40.12 13.47 -8.04
N VAL A 287 -39.62 12.66 -7.11
CA VAL A 287 -39.93 11.23 -7.06
C VAL A 287 -41.24 11.08 -6.30
N GLU A 288 -42.33 10.89 -7.05
CA GLU A 288 -43.63 10.54 -6.51
C GLU A 288 -43.52 9.28 -5.63
N ALA A 289 -44.14 9.38 -4.45
CA ALA A 289 -44.26 8.32 -3.47
C ALA A 289 -44.93 7.08 -4.07
N VAL A 290 -44.18 5.97 -4.12
CA VAL A 290 -44.76 4.65 -4.34
C VAL A 290 -45.35 4.19 -3.01
N GLU A 291 -46.68 4.16 -2.94
CA GLU A 291 -47.44 3.58 -1.85
C GLU A 291 -47.01 2.12 -1.61
N ALA A 292 -46.61 1.82 -0.37
CA ALA A 292 -46.34 0.47 0.09
C ALA A 292 -47.66 -0.32 0.11
N ALA A 293 -47.73 -1.37 -0.72
CA ALA A 293 -48.77 -2.39 -0.60
C ALA A 293 -48.48 -3.26 0.63
N ASP A 294 -49.44 -3.29 1.56
CA ASP A 294 -49.58 -4.28 2.63
C ASP A 294 -49.54 -5.70 2.03
N VAL A 295 -48.44 -6.41 2.19
CA VAL A 295 -48.33 -7.85 1.93
C VAL A 295 -48.28 -8.57 3.27
N ASP A 296 -49.37 -9.26 3.57
CA ASP A 296 -49.59 -10.12 4.73
C ASP A 296 -48.61 -11.32 4.72
N PRO A 297 -47.70 -11.46 5.71
CA PRO A 297 -46.70 -12.53 5.73
C PRO A 297 -47.24 -13.88 6.23
N GLY A 298 -48.55 -14.13 6.09
CA GLY A 298 -49.27 -15.18 6.80
C GLY A 298 -49.74 -16.40 6.00
N GLU A 299 -49.25 -16.72 4.79
CA GLU A 299 -49.78 -17.90 4.06
C GLU A 299 -48.82 -18.48 2.99
N ALA A 300 -47.71 -19.10 3.39
CA ALA A 300 -46.87 -19.88 2.47
C ALA A 300 -46.12 -21.04 3.15
N ALA A 301 -46.81 -21.82 4.00
CA ALA A 301 -46.25 -23.02 4.61
C ALA A 301 -47.24 -24.19 4.54
N ALA A 302 -47.49 -24.72 3.34
CA ALA A 302 -47.96 -26.09 3.12
C ALA A 302 -47.84 -26.45 1.64
N GLU A 303 -47.44 -27.70 1.38
CA GLU A 303 -47.36 -28.37 0.06
C GLU A 303 -46.08 -28.17 -0.76
N LEU A 304 -45.01 -28.84 -0.33
CA LEU A 304 -44.08 -29.46 -1.28
C LEU A 304 -44.16 -30.98 -1.09
N GLY A 305 -44.91 -31.61 -1.99
CA GLY A 305 -44.97 -33.05 -2.14
C GLY A 305 -43.72 -33.60 -2.80
N GLU A 306 -43.31 -34.78 -2.34
CA GLU A 306 -42.27 -35.63 -2.94
C GLU A 306 -42.58 -35.93 -4.42
N PRO A 307 -41.64 -35.73 -5.36
CA PRO A 307 -41.68 -36.44 -6.63
C PRO A 307 -40.87 -37.73 -6.55
N ALA A 308 -41.58 -38.81 -6.86
CA ALA A 308 -41.04 -40.14 -7.06
C ALA A 308 -39.95 -40.15 -8.14
N ALA A 309 -38.88 -40.88 -7.86
CA ALA A 309 -37.90 -41.30 -8.84
C ALA A 309 -38.47 -42.49 -9.63
N GLU A 310 -38.74 -42.31 -10.92
CA GLU A 310 -38.71 -43.35 -11.96
C GLU A 310 -39.02 -42.72 -13.33
N ASP A 311 -38.31 -43.19 -14.37
CA ASP A 311 -38.48 -42.93 -15.80
C ASP A 311 -38.18 -41.53 -16.39
N VAL A 312 -36.93 -41.33 -16.85
CA VAL A 312 -36.67 -40.77 -18.21
C VAL A 312 -35.39 -41.40 -18.77
N VAL A 313 -35.57 -42.49 -19.52
CA VAL A 313 -34.63 -43.01 -20.52
C VAL A 313 -35.17 -42.61 -21.89
N GLU A 314 -34.28 -42.26 -22.82
CA GLU A 314 -34.50 -41.95 -24.26
C GLU A 314 -35.04 -40.55 -24.63
N ALA A 315 -34.13 -39.64 -24.96
CA ALA A 315 -34.25 -38.70 -26.09
C ALA A 315 -32.93 -37.93 -26.30
N ALA A 316 -31.97 -38.54 -27.00
CA ALA A 316 -30.78 -37.84 -27.49
C ALA A 316 -30.36 -38.41 -28.85
N GLU A 317 -31.25 -38.28 -29.83
CA GLU A 317 -30.90 -38.35 -31.25
C GLU A 317 -31.68 -37.24 -31.96
N ASP A 318 -30.99 -36.55 -32.87
CA ASP A 318 -31.53 -35.61 -33.87
C ASP A 318 -31.60 -34.12 -33.50
N LEU A 319 -30.42 -33.47 -33.48
CA LEU A 319 -30.28 -32.07 -33.93
C LEU A 319 -29.00 -31.93 -34.76
N GLY A 320 -29.07 -32.32 -36.03
CA GLY A 320 -28.17 -31.83 -37.06
C GLY A 320 -28.65 -30.46 -37.55
N GLY A 321 -27.76 -29.46 -37.56
CA GLY A 321 -28.08 -28.12 -38.07
C GLY A 321 -26.84 -27.25 -38.28
N ASP A 322 -26.45 -27.15 -39.56
CA ASP A 322 -25.70 -26.09 -40.27
C ASP A 322 -24.47 -25.41 -39.63
N GLU A 323 -23.29 -25.75 -40.16
CA GLU A 323 -22.06 -24.93 -40.09
C GLU A 323 -22.17 -23.67 -40.97
N PRO A 324 -21.88 -22.47 -40.45
CA PRO A 324 -21.77 -21.27 -41.28
C PRO A 324 -20.44 -21.22 -42.03
N GLN A 325 -20.51 -21.19 -43.37
CA GLN A 325 -19.36 -20.97 -44.26
C GLN A 325 -18.99 -19.48 -44.32
N PHE A 326 -17.77 -19.13 -43.92
CA PHE A 326 -17.15 -17.84 -44.22
C PHE A 326 -16.46 -17.86 -45.60
N PRO A 327 -16.54 -16.80 -46.42
CA PRO A 327 -15.86 -16.73 -47.70
C PRO A 327 -14.35 -16.44 -47.54
N PRO A 328 -13.50 -16.98 -48.43
CA PRO A 328 -12.05 -16.75 -48.40
C PRO A 328 -11.66 -15.35 -48.89
N ALA A 329 -10.53 -14.87 -48.34
CA ALA A 329 -9.87 -13.60 -48.65
C ALA A 329 -9.23 -13.54 -50.04
#